data_AF-A0A401P8X0-F1
#
_entry.id   AF-A0A401P8X0-F1
#
_cell.length_a   1.000
_cell.length_b   1.000
_cell.length_c   1.000
_cell.angle_alpha   90.00
_cell.angle_beta   90.00
_cell.angle_gamma   90.00
#
_symmetry.space_group_name_H-M   'P 1'
#
loop_
_entity.id
_entity.type
_entity.pdbx_description
1 polymer ?
#
loop_
_entity_poly.entity_id
_entity_poly.type
_entity_poly.pdbx_seq_one_letter_code
_entity_poly.pdbx_strand_id
1 'polypeptide(L)'
;MRREPANELLLSFGCESQSGAQRFKERNCENIMAANHSFTGSDDTADEAVRSTCDDATVCKRFAVSMNYWKDPYIQYFIKQPNERKAPEINRGYYARVKAVNILMDAFIKKTSCNCQVINLGAGLDTTFWRLKDQNLLPKKYFEIDFPMIVLRKIHLIKTKPPLSKPIIETHSSSSLLIDGCSMDSDRYTIIGQDLRDLPVLMERLKKFGLNTKLPTLLLAECVLVYITPEKSAELIKWASSTFNTTMFINYEQVNMTDRFGQVMIENLQRRQCNLAGVDICQTLETQKDRFLLNGWDHANTMDMMTVYNSLPQADIQRIEHLEFLDEKELLQQLLQHYCICWATKDSGDFGIRDIMFGNI
;
A
#
# COMPACT_ATOMS: atom_id res chain seq x y z
N MET A 1 -5.07 -16.99 35.53
CA MET A 1 -5.23 -15.74 34.75
C MET A 1 -4.84 -16.04 33.32
N ARG A 2 -5.82 -16.36 32.46
CA ARG A 2 -5.60 -16.52 31.02
C ARG A 2 -5.58 -15.11 30.42
N ARG A 3 -4.48 -14.71 29.79
CA ARG A 3 -4.46 -13.52 28.93
C ARG A 3 -5.29 -13.85 27.69
N GLU A 4 -6.17 -12.95 27.27
CA GLU A 4 -7.01 -13.14 26.08
C GLU A 4 -6.13 -13.11 24.80
N PRO A 5 -6.18 -14.15 23.94
CA PRO A 5 -5.35 -14.25 22.73
C PRO A 5 -5.59 -13.12 21.71
N ALA A 6 -6.77 -12.47 21.74
CA ALA A 6 -7.11 -11.37 20.84
C ALA A 6 -6.19 -10.13 20.99
N ASN A 7 -5.65 -9.88 22.19
CA ASN A 7 -4.79 -8.73 22.44
C ASN A 7 -3.38 -8.89 21.85
N GLU A 8 -2.85 -10.10 21.69
CA GLU A 8 -1.51 -10.35 21.08
C GLU A 8 -1.54 -10.30 19.54
N LEU A 9 -2.73 -10.25 18.95
CA LEU A 9 -2.93 -10.44 17.51
C LEU A 9 -3.31 -9.17 16.75
N LEU A 10 -4.10 -8.32 17.41
CA LEU A 10 -4.26 -6.94 16.98
C LEU A 10 -2.91 -6.20 16.97
N LEU A 11 -1.99 -6.67 17.82
CA LEU A 11 -0.60 -6.28 17.81
C LEU A 11 0.14 -6.67 16.49
N SER A 12 -0.24 -7.71 15.76
CA SER A 12 0.51 -8.20 14.58
C SER A 12 -0.03 -7.74 13.22
N PHE A 13 -1.31 -7.35 13.11
CA PHE A 13 -1.82 -6.61 11.94
C PHE A 13 -1.67 -5.09 12.07
N GLY A 14 -1.67 -4.60 13.30
CA GLY A 14 -1.51 -3.19 13.63
C GLY A 14 -0.10 -2.79 14.06
N CYS A 15 0.99 -3.41 13.54
CA CYS A 15 2.39 -2.98 13.74
C CYS A 15 3.14 -3.53 15.01
N GLU A 16 3.60 -4.80 15.09
CA GLU A 16 4.78 -5.13 15.94
C GLU A 16 5.57 -6.38 15.50
N SER A 17 6.89 -6.24 15.65
CA SER A 17 7.70 -7.08 16.55
C SER A 17 8.53 -6.18 17.46
N GLN A 18 8.32 -6.24 18.79
CA GLN A 18 9.38 -5.85 19.74
C GLN A 18 10.32 -7.04 19.96
N SER A 19 11.47 -7.04 19.29
CA SER A 19 12.77 -7.24 19.95
C SER A 19 13.94 -6.91 19.01
N GLY A 20 14.76 -5.93 19.41
CA GLY A 20 16.15 -5.82 18.96
C GLY A 20 16.49 -4.85 17.81
N ALA A 21 16.50 -3.55 18.08
CA ALA A 21 17.39 -2.61 17.37
C ALA A 21 17.67 -1.35 18.20
N GLN A 22 18.29 -1.51 19.37
CA GLN A 22 18.98 -0.39 20.01
C GLN A 22 20.34 -0.20 19.32
N ARG A 23 20.59 1.04 18.85
CA ARG A 23 21.83 1.60 18.28
C ARG A 23 22.08 1.40 16.77
N PHE A 24 21.65 2.38 15.98
CA PHE A 24 22.52 2.95 14.93
C PHE A 24 22.48 4.47 15.05
N LYS A 25 23.65 5.08 15.21
CA LYS A 25 23.84 6.49 15.53
C LYS A 25 23.38 7.40 14.38
N GLU A 26 22.47 8.31 14.69
CA GLU A 26 22.34 9.60 14.03
C GLU A 26 23.68 10.34 14.12
N ARG A 27 24.32 10.57 12.96
CA ARG A 27 25.40 11.56 12.90
C ARG A 27 25.70 12.14 11.52
N ASN A 28 24.95 11.80 10.47
CA ASN A 28 25.28 12.24 9.10
C ASN A 28 24.13 12.91 8.31
N CYS A 29 22.95 13.15 8.88
CA CYS A 29 21.85 13.81 8.15
C CYS A 29 21.61 15.29 8.53
N GLU A 30 22.20 15.79 9.62
CA GLU A 30 21.98 17.17 10.09
C GLU A 30 22.52 18.25 9.12
N ASN A 31 23.46 17.90 8.24
CA ASN A 31 24.12 18.89 7.37
C ASN A 31 23.43 19.13 6.01
N ILE A 32 22.25 18.52 5.74
CA ILE A 32 21.53 18.71 4.46
C ILE A 32 20.16 19.37 4.63
N MET A 33 19.64 19.51 5.86
CA MET A 33 18.30 20.07 6.12
C MET A 33 18.26 21.58 6.44
N ALA A 34 19.35 22.31 6.22
CA ALA A 34 19.38 23.77 6.36
C ALA A 34 18.97 24.47 5.05
N ALA A 35 17.72 24.31 4.64
CA ALA A 35 17.07 25.21 3.68
C ALA A 35 15.54 25.19 3.87
N ASN A 36 15.06 26.17 4.65
CA ASN A 36 13.72 26.75 4.66
C ASN A 36 12.52 25.81 4.49
N HIS A 37 11.98 25.30 5.60
CA HIS A 37 10.55 25.42 5.95
C HIS A 37 10.41 25.10 7.46
N SER A 38 9.73 25.98 8.19
CA SER A 38 9.46 25.84 9.63
C SER A 38 8.46 24.70 9.88
N PHE A 39 8.94 23.54 10.33
CA PHE A 39 8.11 22.43 10.79
C PHE A 39 7.61 22.71 12.22
N THR A 40 6.30 22.61 12.43
CA THR A 40 5.64 22.75 13.74
C THR A 40 5.67 21.42 14.48
N GLY A 41 6.46 21.34 15.56
CA GLY A 41 6.87 20.11 16.24
C GLY A 41 5.84 19.30 17.05
N SER A 42 4.55 19.30 16.69
CA SER A 42 3.57 18.35 17.25
C SER A 42 3.18 17.22 16.28
N ASP A 43 3.38 17.42 14.98
CA ASP A 43 3.03 16.46 13.91
C ASP A 43 4.13 15.41 13.68
N ASP A 44 5.38 15.73 14.05
CA ASP A 44 6.57 14.91 13.76
C ASP A 44 6.54 13.52 14.42
N THR A 45 6.05 13.41 15.66
CA THR A 45 5.99 12.13 16.39
C THR A 45 4.91 11.20 15.84
N ALA A 46 3.75 11.75 15.46
CA ALA A 46 2.68 10.97 14.83
C ALA A 46 3.14 10.48 13.45
N ASP A 47 3.79 11.35 12.67
CA ASP A 47 4.35 10.99 11.38
C ASP A 47 5.49 9.96 11.50
N GLU A 48 6.28 9.97 12.59
CA GLU A 48 7.29 8.96 12.86
C GLU A 48 6.67 7.57 13.04
N ALA A 49 5.61 7.46 13.83
CA ALA A 49 4.86 6.22 14.01
C ALA A 49 4.16 5.78 12.72
N VAL A 50 3.67 6.70 11.88
CA VAL A 50 3.13 6.34 10.56
C VAL A 50 4.24 5.81 9.65
N ARG A 51 5.42 6.42 9.65
CA ARG A 51 6.57 5.96 8.85
C ARG A 51 7.06 4.57 9.27
N SER A 52 6.98 4.22 10.56
CA SER A 52 7.39 2.88 11.02
C SER A 52 6.48 1.76 10.51
N THR A 53 5.21 2.06 10.21
CA THR A 53 4.27 1.07 9.61
C THR A 53 4.76 0.50 8.28
N CYS A 54 5.59 1.24 7.54
CA CYS A 54 6.25 0.76 6.33
C CYS A 54 7.12 -0.47 6.62
N ASP A 55 7.89 -0.44 7.71
CA ASP A 55 8.75 -1.56 8.08
C ASP A 55 7.93 -2.76 8.54
N ASP A 56 6.91 -2.57 9.37
CA ASP A 56 6.04 -3.65 9.83
C ASP A 56 5.32 -4.36 8.67
N ALA A 57 4.75 -3.61 7.72
CA ALA A 57 4.14 -4.18 6.53
C ALA A 57 5.15 -4.97 5.69
N THR A 58 6.36 -4.43 5.51
CA THR A 58 7.42 -5.09 4.73
C THR A 58 7.95 -6.35 5.43
N VAL A 59 8.09 -6.33 6.76
CA VAL A 59 8.46 -7.51 7.57
C VAL A 59 7.45 -8.63 7.41
N CYS A 60 6.16 -8.34 7.56
CA CYS A 60 5.09 -9.34 7.44
C CYS A 60 5.03 -9.90 6.02
N LYS A 61 5.10 -9.03 4.99
CA LYS A 61 5.20 -9.47 3.59
C LYS A 61 6.43 -10.35 3.37
N ARG A 62 7.60 -9.98 3.90
CA ARG A 62 8.84 -10.76 3.76
C ARG A 62 8.75 -12.13 4.42
N PHE A 63 8.19 -12.20 5.62
CA PHE A 63 8.01 -13.46 6.34
C PHE A 63 7.08 -14.40 5.56
N ALA A 64 5.91 -13.92 5.13
CA ALA A 64 4.97 -14.73 4.36
C ALA A 64 5.56 -15.22 3.02
N VAL A 65 6.37 -14.42 2.33
CA VAL A 65 7.14 -14.85 1.15
C VAL A 65 8.10 -15.98 1.49
N SER A 66 8.83 -15.89 2.61
CA SER A 66 9.74 -16.95 3.04
C SER A 66 9.02 -18.26 3.40
N MET A 67 7.75 -18.17 3.78
CA MET A 67 6.86 -19.30 4.03
C MET A 67 6.13 -19.79 2.76
N ASN A 68 6.49 -19.27 1.57
CA ASN A 68 5.91 -19.62 0.26
C ASN A 68 4.42 -19.26 0.07
N TYR A 69 3.90 -18.26 0.79
CA TYR A 69 2.54 -17.77 0.53
C TYR A 69 2.42 -17.19 -0.89
N TRP A 70 3.40 -16.40 -1.32
CA TRP A 70 3.57 -15.98 -2.72
C TRP A 70 5.06 -15.85 -3.08
N LYS A 71 5.35 -15.67 -4.36
CA LYS A 71 6.71 -15.47 -4.86
C LYS A 71 7.01 -13.99 -4.99
N ASP A 72 8.07 -13.54 -4.33
CA ASP A 72 8.64 -12.20 -4.49
C ASP A 72 10.17 -12.29 -4.31
N PRO A 73 10.95 -12.30 -5.41
CA PRO A 73 12.39 -12.37 -5.33
C PRO A 73 13.06 -11.02 -4.98
N TYR A 74 12.28 -9.94 -4.88
CA TYR A 74 12.78 -8.57 -4.73
C TYR A 74 12.71 -8.07 -3.28
N ILE A 75 11.69 -8.48 -2.51
CA ILE A 75 11.47 -7.98 -1.14
C ILE A 75 12.66 -8.20 -0.20
N GLN A 76 13.49 -9.21 -0.45
CA GLN A 76 14.72 -9.47 0.31
C GLN A 76 15.77 -8.36 0.22
N TYR A 77 15.72 -7.53 -0.83
CA TYR A 77 16.64 -6.41 -0.99
C TYR A 77 16.20 -5.19 -0.18
N PHE A 78 14.95 -5.16 0.27
CA PHE A 78 14.36 -4.04 1.00
C PHE A 78 14.40 -4.22 2.51
N ILE A 79 14.26 -5.46 2.99
CA ILE A 79 14.31 -5.78 4.40
C ILE A 79 14.99 -7.13 4.63
N LYS A 80 15.67 -7.25 5.77
CA LYS A 80 16.26 -8.52 6.20
C LYS A 80 15.17 -9.53 6.54
N GLN A 81 15.51 -10.80 6.49
CA GLN A 81 14.64 -11.85 6.96
C GLN A 81 14.32 -11.61 8.45
N PRO A 82 13.04 -11.55 8.85
CA PRO A 82 12.70 -11.47 10.26
C PRO A 82 13.01 -12.78 10.98
N ASN A 83 13.51 -12.67 12.20
CA ASN A 83 13.83 -13.82 13.06
C ASN A 83 12.59 -14.35 13.80
N GLU A 84 11.61 -13.47 14.06
CA GLU A 84 10.39 -13.82 14.76
C GLU A 84 9.34 -14.37 13.79
N ARG A 85 8.67 -15.45 14.20
CA ARG A 85 7.56 -16.02 13.44
C ARG A 85 6.35 -15.09 13.52
N LYS A 86 5.62 -14.97 12.40
CA LYS A 86 4.29 -14.37 12.39
C LYS A 86 3.24 -15.49 12.46
N ALA A 87 2.14 -15.22 13.15
CA ALA A 87 1.09 -16.22 13.32
C ALA A 87 0.40 -16.53 11.97
N PRO A 88 -0.12 -17.75 11.76
CA PRO A 88 -0.61 -18.20 10.45
C PRO A 88 -1.71 -17.32 9.85
N GLU A 89 -2.61 -16.80 10.67
CA GLU A 89 -3.68 -15.88 10.28
C GLU A 89 -3.15 -14.52 9.80
N ILE A 90 -1.98 -14.11 10.30
CA ILE A 90 -1.23 -12.94 9.79
C ILE A 90 -0.77 -13.18 8.37
N ASN A 91 -0.12 -14.32 8.13
CA ASN A 91 0.38 -14.64 6.80
C ASN A 91 -0.76 -14.86 5.80
N ARG A 92 -1.86 -15.51 6.22
CA ARG A 92 -3.08 -15.70 5.41
C ARG A 92 -3.76 -14.38 5.08
N GLY A 93 -3.86 -13.44 6.02
CA GLY A 93 -4.46 -12.14 5.73
C GLY A 93 -3.57 -11.24 4.85
N TYR A 94 -2.25 -11.23 5.04
CA TYR A 94 -1.33 -10.57 4.10
C TYR A 94 -1.37 -11.19 2.71
N TYR A 95 -1.50 -12.52 2.63
CA TYR A 95 -1.69 -13.21 1.36
C TYR A 95 -2.98 -12.77 0.65
N ALA A 96 -4.11 -12.75 1.36
CA ALA A 96 -5.39 -12.29 0.82
C ALA A 96 -5.29 -10.84 0.33
N ARG A 97 -4.69 -9.95 1.14
CA ARG A 97 -4.40 -8.55 0.82
C ARG A 97 -3.61 -8.42 -0.50
N VAL A 98 -2.45 -9.07 -0.59
CA VAL A 98 -1.57 -9.00 -1.76
C VAL A 98 -2.25 -9.58 -3.00
N LYS A 99 -2.96 -10.71 -2.87
CA LYS A 99 -3.69 -11.31 -3.98
C LYS A 99 -4.81 -10.41 -4.47
N ALA A 100 -5.58 -9.82 -3.56
CA ALA A 100 -6.70 -8.95 -3.90
C ALA A 100 -6.27 -7.72 -4.72
N VAL A 101 -5.24 -7.03 -4.24
CA VAL A 101 -4.67 -5.87 -4.93
C VAL A 101 -4.12 -6.26 -6.30
N ASN A 102 -3.37 -7.37 -6.38
CA ASN A 102 -2.79 -7.83 -7.64
C ASN A 102 -3.86 -8.22 -8.67
N ILE A 103 -4.92 -8.92 -8.27
CA ILE A 103 -6.04 -9.31 -9.13
C ILE A 103 -6.66 -8.07 -9.81
N LEU A 104 -6.99 -7.05 -9.01
CA LEU A 104 -7.61 -5.82 -9.52
C LEU A 104 -6.64 -5.00 -10.39
N MET A 105 -5.39 -4.84 -9.95
CA MET A 105 -4.37 -4.10 -10.69
C MET A 105 -4.07 -4.76 -12.04
N ASP A 106 -3.85 -6.07 -12.05
CA ASP A 106 -3.54 -6.81 -13.27
C ASP A 106 -4.75 -6.78 -14.24
N ALA A 107 -5.99 -6.83 -13.73
CA ALA A 107 -7.19 -6.69 -14.55
C ALA A 107 -7.27 -5.32 -15.23
N PHE A 108 -7.00 -4.23 -14.49
CA PHE A 108 -6.95 -2.88 -15.05
C PHE A 108 -5.87 -2.72 -16.13
N ILE A 109 -4.66 -3.20 -15.84
CA ILE A 109 -3.52 -3.15 -16.78
C ILE A 109 -3.85 -3.95 -18.05
N LYS A 110 -4.47 -5.12 -17.93
CA LYS A 110 -4.89 -5.94 -19.08
C LYS A 110 -5.99 -5.27 -19.90
N LYS A 111 -7.04 -4.72 -19.26
CA LYS A 111 -8.13 -4.00 -19.93
C LYS A 111 -7.64 -2.79 -20.73
N THR A 112 -6.60 -2.13 -20.24
CA THR A 112 -5.97 -0.99 -20.90
C THR A 112 -4.83 -1.38 -21.84
N SER A 113 -4.58 -2.69 -22.05
CA SER A 113 -3.48 -3.22 -22.87
C SER A 113 -2.11 -2.64 -22.50
N CYS A 114 -1.85 -2.47 -21.20
CA CYS A 114 -0.68 -1.81 -20.62
C CYS A 114 -0.51 -0.33 -21.04
N ASN A 115 -1.46 0.26 -21.77
CA ASN A 115 -1.46 1.66 -22.18
C ASN A 115 -2.08 2.55 -21.10
N CYS A 116 -1.57 2.43 -19.89
CA CYS A 116 -2.06 3.13 -18.70
C CYS A 116 -0.91 3.63 -17.83
N GLN A 117 -1.25 4.34 -16.76
CA GLN A 117 -0.34 4.70 -15.68
C GLN A 117 -0.80 4.05 -14.38
N VAL A 118 0.14 3.86 -13.46
CA VAL A 118 -0.16 3.42 -12.08
C VAL A 118 0.48 4.41 -11.11
N ILE A 119 -0.27 4.82 -10.09
CA ILE A 119 0.18 5.69 -9.01
C ILE A 119 -0.04 4.93 -7.69
N ASN A 120 1.05 4.45 -7.09
CA ASN A 120 1.03 3.81 -5.78
C ASN A 120 1.31 4.86 -4.69
N LEU A 121 0.27 5.21 -3.94
CA LEU A 121 0.26 6.22 -2.89
C LEU A 121 0.62 5.54 -1.56
N GLY A 122 1.62 6.06 -0.85
CA GLY A 122 2.18 5.41 0.35
C GLY A 122 2.80 4.06 0.02
N ALA A 123 3.60 4.01 -1.05
CA ALA A 123 4.10 2.77 -1.63
C ALA A 123 5.04 1.97 -0.70
N GLY A 124 5.60 2.60 0.34
CA GLY A 124 6.57 1.99 1.21
C GLY A 124 7.69 1.32 0.43
N LEU A 125 8.04 0.09 0.82
CA LEU A 125 9.02 -0.75 0.13
C LEU A 125 8.37 -1.78 -0.82
N ASP A 126 7.22 -1.44 -1.41
CA ASP A 126 6.50 -2.31 -2.34
C ASP A 126 7.35 -2.72 -3.55
N THR A 127 7.09 -3.91 -4.09
CA THR A 127 7.90 -4.57 -5.13
C THR A 127 7.15 -4.74 -6.46
N THR A 128 5.96 -4.16 -6.58
CA THR A 128 5.04 -4.43 -7.69
C THR A 128 5.61 -4.03 -9.06
N PHE A 129 6.39 -2.95 -9.15
CA PHE A 129 7.05 -2.59 -10.41
C PHE A 129 7.85 -3.76 -11.00
N TRP A 130 8.69 -4.41 -10.17
CA TRP A 130 9.52 -5.53 -10.62
C TRP A 130 8.68 -6.77 -10.94
N ARG A 131 7.63 -7.06 -10.15
CA ARG A 131 6.66 -8.12 -10.45
C ARG A 131 6.01 -7.93 -11.83
N LEU A 132 5.52 -6.72 -12.10
CA LEU A 132 4.88 -6.38 -13.37
C LEU A 132 5.87 -6.49 -14.54
N LYS A 133 7.13 -6.11 -14.34
CA LYS A 133 8.19 -6.30 -15.35
C LYS A 133 8.42 -7.77 -15.67
N ASP A 134 8.58 -8.62 -14.67
CA ASP A 134 8.81 -10.05 -14.87
C ASP A 134 7.63 -10.73 -15.58
N GLN A 135 6.42 -10.18 -15.41
CA GLN A 135 5.20 -10.67 -16.05
C GLN A 135 4.92 -10.03 -17.42
N ASN A 136 5.78 -9.13 -17.91
CA ASN A 136 5.56 -8.32 -19.12
C ASN A 136 4.25 -7.50 -19.09
N LEU A 137 3.87 -7.01 -17.91
CA LEU A 137 2.67 -6.21 -17.64
C LEU A 137 2.99 -4.76 -17.22
N LEU A 138 4.15 -4.22 -17.63
CA LEU A 138 4.50 -2.85 -17.24
C LEU A 138 3.56 -1.81 -17.85
N PRO A 139 2.96 -0.90 -17.04
CA PRO A 139 2.21 0.24 -17.56
C PRO A 139 3.14 1.22 -18.26
N LYS A 140 2.61 2.20 -19.01
CA LYS A 140 3.43 3.26 -19.63
C LYS A 140 4.33 3.95 -18.63
N LYS A 141 3.84 4.21 -17.42
CA LYS A 141 4.67 4.72 -16.31
C LYS A 141 4.09 4.30 -14.96
N TYR A 142 4.96 3.88 -14.06
CA TYR A 142 4.64 3.49 -12.68
C TYR A 142 5.21 4.54 -11.71
N PHE A 143 4.35 5.19 -10.96
CA PHE A 143 4.71 6.21 -9.98
C PHE A 143 4.54 5.63 -8.57
N GLU A 144 5.55 5.81 -7.73
CA GLU A 144 5.47 5.56 -6.29
C GLU A 144 5.62 6.88 -5.53
N ILE A 145 4.79 7.07 -4.51
CA ILE A 145 4.83 8.25 -3.66
C ILE A 145 4.85 7.80 -2.21
N ASP A 146 5.74 8.37 -1.43
CA ASP A 146 5.82 8.17 0.01
C ASP A 146 6.52 9.36 0.67
N PHE A 147 6.61 9.39 2.00
CA PHE A 147 7.38 10.39 2.71
C PHE A 147 8.84 10.42 2.22
N PRO A 148 9.48 11.61 2.17
CA PRO A 148 10.87 11.75 1.72
C PRO A 148 11.85 10.78 2.38
N MET A 149 11.69 10.49 3.66
CA MET A 149 12.55 9.56 4.40
C MET A 149 12.46 8.12 3.86
N ILE A 150 11.25 7.63 3.58
CA ILE A 150 11.02 6.29 3.03
C ILE A 150 11.56 6.20 1.61
N VAL A 151 11.30 7.24 0.80
CA VAL A 151 11.79 7.30 -0.59
C VAL A 151 13.31 7.34 -0.66
N LEU A 152 13.98 8.16 0.16
CA LEU A 152 15.44 8.21 0.19
C LEU A 152 16.05 6.85 0.57
N ARG A 153 15.44 6.14 1.53
CA ARG A 153 15.83 4.77 1.88
C ARG A 153 15.64 3.82 0.71
N LYS A 154 14.48 3.84 0.03
CA LYS A 154 14.21 2.96 -1.11
C LYS A 154 15.14 3.24 -2.28
N ILE A 155 15.39 4.51 -2.62
CA ILE A 155 16.38 4.92 -3.64
C ILE A 155 17.77 4.39 -3.29
N HIS A 156 18.22 4.52 -2.03
CA HIS A 156 19.51 3.99 -1.60
C HIS A 156 19.62 2.47 -1.85
N LEU A 157 18.57 1.72 -1.51
CA LEU A 157 18.53 0.28 -1.72
C LEU A 157 18.52 -0.08 -3.21
N ILE A 158 17.73 0.63 -4.03
CA ILE A 158 17.72 0.44 -5.49
C ILE A 158 19.12 0.67 -6.07
N LYS A 159 19.79 1.75 -5.69
CA LYS A 159 21.13 2.10 -6.20
C LYS A 159 22.20 1.08 -5.80
N THR A 160 22.14 0.59 -4.57
CA THR A 160 23.18 -0.29 -4.02
C THR A 160 22.98 -1.77 -4.36
N LYS A 161 21.80 -2.16 -4.86
CA LYS A 161 21.46 -3.54 -5.19
C LYS A 161 21.19 -3.68 -6.70
N PRO A 162 22.14 -4.21 -7.49
CA PRO A 162 21.97 -4.40 -8.93
C PRO A 162 20.68 -5.14 -9.34
N PRO A 163 20.18 -6.14 -8.59
CA PRO A 163 18.89 -6.78 -8.91
C PRO A 163 17.68 -5.82 -8.90
N LEU A 164 17.77 -4.67 -8.21
CA LEU A 164 16.73 -3.65 -8.19
C LEU A 164 16.94 -2.57 -9.26
N SER A 165 18.18 -2.10 -9.46
CA SER A 165 18.46 -1.03 -10.43
C SER A 165 18.48 -1.50 -11.88
N LYS A 166 19.03 -2.68 -12.18
CA LYS A 166 19.13 -3.20 -13.56
C LYS A 166 17.77 -3.24 -14.28
N PRO A 167 16.69 -3.76 -13.67
CA PRO A 167 15.40 -3.83 -14.36
C PRO A 167 14.79 -2.44 -14.65
N ILE A 168 15.09 -1.41 -13.85
CA ILE A 168 14.67 -0.03 -14.13
C ILE A 168 15.47 0.52 -15.33
N ILE A 169 16.80 0.34 -15.31
CA ILE A 169 17.71 0.83 -16.36
C ILE A 169 17.41 0.18 -17.72
N GLU A 170 17.13 -1.12 -17.74
CA GLU A 170 16.73 -1.86 -18.97
C GLU A 170 15.48 -1.29 -19.64
N THR A 171 14.65 -0.58 -18.88
CA THR A 171 13.41 0.04 -19.37
C THR A 171 13.53 1.54 -19.57
N HIS A 172 14.74 2.09 -19.46
CA HIS A 172 15.03 3.53 -19.60
C HIS A 172 15.91 3.79 -20.82
N SER A 173 15.61 4.86 -21.54
CA SER A 173 16.35 5.30 -22.72
C SER A 173 17.75 5.81 -22.41
N SER A 174 18.02 6.25 -21.18
CA SER A 174 19.35 6.70 -20.73
C SER A 174 20.05 5.66 -19.85
N SER A 175 21.38 5.68 -19.85
CA SER A 175 22.23 4.81 -19.03
C SER A 175 22.27 5.21 -17.55
N SER A 176 21.73 6.37 -17.17
CA SER A 176 21.74 6.88 -15.80
C SER A 176 20.36 7.35 -15.34
N LEU A 177 19.96 6.94 -14.14
CA LEU A 177 18.72 7.39 -13.51
C LEU A 177 18.84 8.84 -13.03
N LEU A 178 17.82 9.66 -13.27
CA LEU A 178 17.73 11.02 -12.78
C LEU A 178 17.40 11.01 -11.29
N ILE A 179 18.19 11.70 -10.48
CA ILE A 179 17.94 11.88 -9.05
C ILE A 179 17.79 13.38 -8.79
N ASP A 180 16.67 13.76 -8.20
CA ASP A 180 16.31 15.15 -7.91
C ASP A 180 15.80 15.25 -6.47
N GLY A 181 16.70 15.63 -5.55
CA GLY A 181 16.42 15.67 -4.12
C GLY A 181 15.95 14.32 -3.59
N CYS A 182 14.72 14.30 -3.05
CA CYS A 182 14.02 13.10 -2.57
C CYS A 182 13.27 12.34 -3.68
N SER A 183 13.74 12.34 -4.93
CA SER A 183 13.06 11.65 -6.03
C SER A 183 14.03 11.01 -7.01
N MET A 184 13.55 9.96 -7.69
CA MET A 184 14.27 9.29 -8.76
C MET A 184 13.31 9.03 -9.93
N ASP A 185 13.75 9.34 -11.14
CA ASP A 185 12.94 9.26 -12.35
C ASP A 185 13.62 8.43 -13.45
N SER A 186 12.79 7.73 -14.22
CA SER A 186 13.12 6.99 -15.44
C SER A 186 11.90 6.98 -16.37
N ASP A 187 12.03 6.38 -17.54
CA ASP A 187 10.95 6.37 -18.54
C ASP A 187 9.72 5.60 -18.06
N ARG A 188 9.92 4.55 -17.26
CA ARG A 188 8.87 3.60 -16.87
C ARG A 188 8.61 3.54 -15.36
N TYR A 189 9.50 4.07 -14.54
CA TYR A 189 9.38 4.09 -13.08
C TYR A 189 9.84 5.43 -12.50
N THR A 190 9.03 5.97 -11.60
CA THR A 190 9.34 7.18 -10.84
C THR A 190 9.01 6.93 -9.38
N ILE A 191 9.86 7.37 -8.47
CA ILE A 191 9.58 7.42 -7.04
C ILE A 191 9.75 8.85 -6.52
N ILE A 192 8.75 9.34 -5.79
CA ILE A 192 8.64 10.74 -5.38
C ILE A 192 8.46 10.83 -3.86
N GLY A 193 9.43 11.45 -3.18
CA GLY A 193 9.32 11.80 -1.76
C GLY A 193 8.42 13.02 -1.58
N GLN A 194 7.17 12.79 -1.20
CA GLN A 194 6.18 13.84 -1.02
C GLN A 194 5.13 13.43 0.02
N ASP A 195 4.78 14.37 0.91
CA ASP A 195 3.63 14.20 1.80
C ASP A 195 2.33 14.26 1.00
N LEU A 196 1.50 13.22 1.12
CA LEU A 196 0.21 13.10 0.45
C LEU A 196 -0.82 14.14 0.93
N ARG A 197 -0.64 14.71 2.12
CA ARG A 197 -1.50 15.78 2.67
C ARG A 197 -1.29 17.11 1.95
N ASP A 198 -0.14 17.31 1.33
CA ASP A 198 0.19 18.49 0.52
C ASP A 198 -0.07 18.20 -0.97
N LEU A 199 -1.36 18.12 -1.28
CA LEU A 199 -1.85 17.81 -2.62
C LEU A 199 -1.38 18.80 -3.71
N PRO A 200 -1.34 20.13 -3.48
CA PRO A 200 -0.78 21.08 -4.46
C PRO A 200 0.64 20.73 -4.90
N VAL A 201 1.54 20.43 -3.96
CA VAL A 201 2.93 20.09 -4.26
C VAL A 201 3.00 18.71 -4.92
N LEU A 202 2.21 17.73 -4.47
CA LEU A 202 2.12 16.42 -5.12
C LEU A 202 1.75 16.53 -6.60
N MET A 203 0.75 17.34 -6.95
CA MET A 203 0.32 17.55 -8.33
C MET A 203 1.44 18.17 -9.18
N GLU A 204 2.14 19.17 -8.65
CA GLU A 204 3.27 19.81 -9.34
C GLU A 204 4.37 18.79 -9.63
N ARG A 205 4.74 17.98 -8.64
CA ARG A 205 5.79 16.96 -8.78
C ARG A 205 5.40 15.87 -9.77
N LEU A 206 4.18 15.35 -9.69
CA LEU A 206 3.68 14.35 -10.66
C LEU A 206 3.72 14.89 -12.09
N LYS A 207 3.30 16.14 -12.30
CA LYS A 207 3.36 16.80 -13.61
C LYS A 207 4.82 16.98 -14.07
N LYS A 208 5.72 17.40 -13.18
CA LYS A 208 7.16 17.53 -13.46
C LYS A 208 7.76 16.20 -13.96
N PHE A 209 7.37 15.09 -13.34
CA PHE A 209 7.83 13.75 -13.73
C PHE A 209 6.98 13.08 -14.83
N GLY A 210 6.18 13.86 -15.57
CA GLY A 210 5.55 13.40 -16.80
C GLY A 210 4.27 12.59 -16.61
N LEU A 211 3.53 12.82 -15.52
CA LEU A 211 2.14 12.34 -15.40
C LEU A 211 1.30 12.87 -16.58
N ASN A 212 0.74 11.98 -17.39
CA ASN A 212 -0.15 12.34 -18.48
C ASN A 212 -1.62 12.11 -18.09
N THR A 213 -2.37 13.19 -17.89
CA THR A 213 -3.78 13.13 -17.47
C THR A 213 -4.73 12.58 -18.53
N LYS A 214 -4.26 12.41 -19.77
CA LYS A 214 -5.03 11.81 -20.87
C LYS A 214 -4.98 10.28 -20.89
N LEU A 215 -4.06 9.65 -20.14
CA LEU A 215 -3.96 8.18 -20.08
C LEU A 215 -4.87 7.61 -18.99
N PRO A 216 -5.45 6.42 -19.21
CA PRO A 216 -6.06 5.65 -18.14
C PRO A 216 -5.10 5.52 -16.96
N THR A 217 -5.54 5.85 -15.76
CA THR A 217 -4.65 5.86 -14.58
C THR A 217 -5.27 5.07 -13.44
N LEU A 218 -4.52 4.11 -12.91
CA LEU A 218 -4.85 3.41 -11.67
C LEU A 218 -4.17 4.09 -10.50
N LEU A 219 -4.91 4.35 -9.44
CA LEU A 219 -4.36 4.76 -8.16
C LEU A 219 -4.52 3.62 -7.15
N LEU A 220 -3.50 3.40 -6.32
CA LEU A 220 -3.50 2.41 -5.26
C LEU A 220 -3.18 3.10 -3.94
N ALA A 221 -3.99 2.85 -2.92
CA ALA A 221 -3.70 3.15 -1.52
C ALA A 221 -3.87 1.86 -0.70
N GLU A 222 -2.78 1.29 -0.23
CA GLU A 222 -2.77 -0.02 0.45
C GLU A 222 -2.37 0.14 1.92
N CYS A 223 -3.37 0.30 2.81
CA CYS A 223 -3.26 0.76 4.20
C CYS A 223 -2.60 2.14 4.30
N VAL A 224 -3.22 3.15 3.68
CA VAL A 224 -2.64 4.50 3.61
C VAL A 224 -3.64 5.57 4.02
N LEU A 225 -4.85 5.57 3.46
CA LEU A 225 -5.81 6.65 3.68
C LEU A 225 -6.29 6.73 5.14
N VAL A 226 -6.28 5.60 5.86
CA VAL A 226 -6.59 5.53 7.31
C VAL A 226 -5.64 6.37 8.19
N TYR A 227 -4.41 6.65 7.74
CA TYR A 227 -3.45 7.49 8.47
C TYR A 227 -3.62 8.99 8.17
N ILE A 228 -4.46 9.34 7.21
CA ILE A 228 -4.72 10.71 6.77
C ILE A 228 -6.11 11.12 7.26
N THR A 229 -6.29 12.40 7.64
CA THR A 229 -7.61 12.87 8.08
C THR A 229 -8.67 12.67 6.98
N PRO A 230 -9.96 12.53 7.35
CA PRO A 230 -11.04 12.35 6.37
C PRO A 230 -11.07 13.45 5.30
N GLU A 231 -10.78 14.70 5.67
CA GLU A 231 -10.79 15.85 4.77
C GLU A 231 -9.69 15.73 3.72
N LYS A 232 -8.45 15.46 4.16
CA LYS A 232 -7.28 15.39 3.28
C LYS A 232 -7.31 14.18 2.35
N SER A 233 -7.80 13.07 2.84
CA SER A 233 -7.99 11.88 2.02
C SER A 233 -9.16 12.05 1.03
N ALA A 234 -10.24 12.75 1.39
CA ALA A 234 -11.30 13.13 0.45
C ALA A 234 -10.80 14.08 -0.65
N GLU A 235 -9.95 15.07 -0.31
CA GLU A 235 -9.28 15.93 -1.30
C GLU A 235 -8.50 15.10 -2.34
N LEU A 236 -7.72 14.11 -1.89
CA LEU A 236 -6.94 13.22 -2.76
C LEU A 236 -7.84 12.35 -3.67
N ILE A 237 -8.89 11.76 -3.11
CA ILE A 237 -9.87 10.93 -3.87
C ILE A 237 -10.58 11.78 -4.93
N LYS A 238 -11.00 13.00 -4.56
CA LYS A 238 -11.69 13.94 -5.45
C LYS A 238 -10.76 14.47 -6.55
N TRP A 239 -9.50 14.73 -6.23
CA TRP A 239 -8.50 15.11 -7.22
C TRP A 239 -8.35 14.03 -8.29
N ALA A 240 -8.24 12.76 -7.90
CA ALA A 240 -8.08 11.66 -8.83
C ALA A 240 -9.27 11.55 -9.80
N SER A 241 -10.51 11.60 -9.30
CA SER A 241 -11.71 11.55 -10.16
C SER A 241 -11.87 12.78 -11.08
N SER A 242 -11.39 13.94 -10.63
CA SER A 242 -11.46 15.18 -11.40
C SER A 242 -10.35 15.31 -12.45
N THR A 243 -9.23 14.63 -12.25
CA THR A 243 -8.03 14.76 -13.10
C THR A 243 -8.06 13.83 -14.31
N PHE A 244 -8.61 12.63 -14.15
CA PHE A 244 -8.57 11.59 -15.17
C PHE A 244 -9.97 11.25 -15.71
N ASN A 245 -10.09 11.11 -17.02
CA ASN A 245 -11.34 10.69 -17.68
C ASN A 245 -11.62 9.19 -17.52
N THR A 246 -10.55 8.39 -17.51
CA THR A 246 -10.59 6.95 -17.26
C THR A 246 -9.67 6.65 -16.10
N THR A 247 -10.23 6.21 -14.98
CA THR A 247 -9.46 5.97 -13.76
C THR A 247 -10.09 4.89 -12.89
N MET A 248 -9.22 4.19 -12.17
CA MET A 248 -9.59 3.23 -11.14
C MET A 248 -8.83 3.60 -9.86
N PHE A 249 -9.48 3.48 -8.71
CA PHE A 249 -8.83 3.59 -7.41
C PHE A 249 -9.00 2.27 -6.67
N ILE A 250 -7.91 1.71 -6.16
CA ILE A 250 -7.94 0.56 -5.24
C ILE A 250 -7.55 1.07 -3.86
N ASN A 251 -8.43 0.88 -2.88
CA ASN A 251 -8.19 1.19 -1.48
C ASN A 251 -8.30 -0.10 -0.66
N TYR A 252 -7.23 -0.51 0.01
CA TYR A 252 -7.26 -1.58 1.00
C TYR A 252 -7.02 -0.95 2.36
N GLU A 253 -7.96 -1.06 3.31
CA GLU A 253 -7.77 -0.59 4.68
C GLU A 253 -8.82 -1.22 5.62
N GLN A 254 -8.89 -0.73 6.85
CA GLN A 254 -9.80 -1.23 7.87
C GLN A 254 -11.27 -0.96 7.53
N VAL A 255 -12.16 -1.77 8.10
CA VAL A 255 -13.62 -1.63 8.08
C VAL A 255 -14.21 -2.19 9.37
N ASN A 256 -15.49 -1.91 9.65
CA ASN A 256 -16.20 -2.44 10.83
C ASN A 256 -15.56 -2.01 12.17
N MET A 257 -14.90 -0.83 12.19
CA MET A 257 -14.10 -0.37 13.33
C MET A 257 -14.92 0.11 14.55
N THR A 258 -16.24 0.02 14.51
CA THR A 258 -17.15 0.48 15.57
C THR A 258 -17.46 -0.60 16.60
N ASP A 259 -17.21 -1.88 16.29
CA ASP A 259 -17.48 -2.98 17.21
C ASP A 259 -16.38 -3.16 18.27
N ARG A 260 -16.55 -4.15 19.16
CA ARG A 260 -15.57 -4.39 20.24
C ARG A 260 -14.18 -4.73 19.70
N PHE A 261 -14.07 -5.52 18.63
CA PHE A 261 -12.78 -5.90 18.05
C PHE A 261 -12.10 -4.68 17.42
N GLY A 262 -12.85 -3.88 16.66
CA GLY A 262 -12.41 -2.60 16.11
C GLY A 262 -11.89 -1.63 17.18
N GLN A 263 -12.59 -1.49 18.31
CA GLN A 263 -12.12 -0.65 19.42
C GLN A 263 -10.80 -1.16 20.03
N VAL A 264 -10.67 -2.47 20.25
CA VAL A 264 -9.40 -3.04 20.75
C VAL A 264 -8.28 -2.83 19.72
N MET A 265 -8.57 -2.90 18.42
CA MET A 265 -7.61 -2.62 17.36
C MET A 265 -7.09 -1.18 17.43
N ILE A 266 -7.99 -0.21 17.58
CA ILE A 266 -7.66 1.22 17.73
C ILE A 266 -6.79 1.43 18.97
N GLU A 267 -7.21 0.90 20.12
CA GLU A 267 -6.46 1.01 21.38
C GLU A 267 -5.04 0.45 21.25
N ASN A 268 -4.86 -0.68 20.56
CA ASN A 268 -3.54 -1.30 20.36
C ASN A 268 -2.63 -0.45 19.47
N LEU A 269 -3.16 0.14 18.40
CA LEU A 269 -2.42 1.06 17.54
C LEU A 269 -2.04 2.35 18.27
N GLN A 270 -2.96 2.92 19.05
CA GLN A 270 -2.70 4.12 19.85
C GLN A 270 -1.61 3.91 20.92
N ARG A 271 -1.55 2.73 21.55
CA ARG A 271 -0.46 2.37 22.50
C ARG A 271 0.92 2.41 21.84
N ARG A 272 1.00 2.32 20.52
CA ARG A 272 2.23 2.40 19.71
C ARG A 272 2.44 3.76 19.07
N GLN A 273 1.69 4.77 19.52
CA GLN A 273 1.72 6.12 18.99
C GLN A 273 1.28 6.20 17.51
N CYS A 274 0.67 5.13 16.98
CA CYS A 274 0.13 5.08 15.62
C CYS A 274 -1.35 5.49 15.67
N ASN A 275 -1.63 6.77 15.44
CA ASN A 275 -3.01 7.25 15.40
C ASN A 275 -3.64 7.01 14.02
N LEU A 276 -4.84 6.44 14.00
CA LEU A 276 -5.63 6.26 12.78
C LEU A 276 -6.49 7.50 12.55
N ALA A 277 -5.90 8.56 11.99
CA ALA A 277 -6.58 9.84 11.78
C ALA A 277 -7.88 9.74 10.95
N GLY A 278 -7.99 8.73 10.07
CA GLY A 278 -9.14 8.49 9.21
C GLY A 278 -10.07 7.37 9.68
N VAL A 279 -9.94 6.88 10.92
CA VAL A 279 -10.71 5.72 11.40
C VAL A 279 -12.23 5.93 11.38
N ASP A 280 -12.69 7.17 11.53
CA ASP A 280 -14.11 7.51 11.50
C ASP A 280 -14.79 7.18 10.16
N ILE A 281 -14.02 7.00 9.08
CA ILE A 281 -14.53 6.58 7.76
C ILE A 281 -14.57 5.05 7.61
N CYS A 282 -13.90 4.31 8.50
CA CYS A 282 -13.78 2.86 8.48
C CYS A 282 -14.94 2.14 9.23
N GLN A 283 -16.14 2.72 9.23
CA GLN A 283 -17.27 2.19 10.00
C GLN A 283 -17.92 0.98 9.33
N THR A 284 -18.23 1.05 8.04
CA THR A 284 -18.87 -0.04 7.29
C THR A 284 -18.35 -0.11 5.84
N LEU A 285 -18.72 -1.16 5.12
CA LEU A 285 -18.42 -1.27 3.68
C LEU A 285 -19.13 -0.16 2.88
N GLU A 286 -20.30 0.29 3.32
CA GLU A 286 -21.04 1.39 2.73
C GLU A 286 -20.33 2.73 2.94
N THR A 287 -19.80 3.02 4.14
CA THR A 287 -19.05 4.27 4.34
C THR A 287 -17.79 4.33 3.48
N GLN A 288 -17.12 3.19 3.28
CA GLN A 288 -15.99 3.08 2.35
C GLN A 288 -16.39 3.32 0.90
N LYS A 289 -17.56 2.83 0.47
CA LYS A 289 -18.11 3.05 -0.87
C LYS A 289 -18.51 4.50 -1.09
N ASP A 290 -19.26 5.08 -0.15
CA ASP A 290 -19.80 6.44 -0.23
C ASP A 290 -18.68 7.47 -0.29
N ARG A 291 -17.55 7.24 0.40
CA ARG A 291 -16.37 8.10 0.31
C ARG A 291 -15.90 8.32 -1.13
N PHE A 292 -16.00 7.31 -2.00
CA PHE A 292 -15.65 7.47 -3.42
C PHE A 292 -16.78 8.12 -4.22
N LEU A 293 -18.02 7.65 -4.06
CA LEU A 293 -19.17 8.17 -4.81
C LEU A 293 -19.40 9.66 -4.55
N LEU A 294 -19.31 10.10 -3.30
CA LEU A 294 -19.45 11.51 -2.90
C LEU A 294 -18.29 12.38 -3.41
N ASN A 295 -17.16 11.78 -3.80
CA ASN A 295 -15.98 12.47 -4.33
C ASN A 295 -15.81 12.25 -5.84
N GLY A 296 -16.91 12.10 -6.57
CA GLY A 296 -16.94 12.21 -8.04
C GLY A 296 -16.58 10.94 -8.81
N TRP A 297 -16.62 9.78 -8.16
CA TRP A 297 -16.48 8.47 -8.81
C TRP A 297 -17.85 7.94 -9.25
N ASP A 298 -17.94 7.36 -10.45
CA ASP A 298 -19.22 6.89 -11.02
C ASP A 298 -19.68 5.57 -10.37
N HIS A 299 -18.74 4.69 -10.09
CA HIS A 299 -18.99 3.38 -9.48
C HIS A 299 -17.98 3.09 -8.39
N ALA A 300 -18.42 2.37 -7.37
CA ALA A 300 -17.57 1.86 -6.31
C ALA A 300 -18.12 0.51 -5.79
N ASN A 301 -17.21 -0.44 -5.59
CA ASN A 301 -17.47 -1.75 -5.05
C ASN A 301 -16.62 -1.96 -3.81
N THR A 302 -17.13 -2.71 -2.84
CA THR A 302 -16.47 -3.00 -1.57
C THR A 302 -16.69 -4.45 -1.19
N MET A 303 -15.68 -5.09 -0.64
CA MET A 303 -15.76 -6.43 -0.05
C MET A 303 -14.88 -6.46 1.20
N ASP A 304 -15.40 -7.05 2.28
CA ASP A 304 -14.53 -7.43 3.39
C ASP A 304 -13.56 -8.55 2.96
N MET A 305 -12.42 -8.64 3.63
CA MET A 305 -11.37 -9.56 3.21
C MET A 305 -11.72 -11.03 3.46
N MET A 306 -12.72 -11.34 4.27
CA MET A 306 -13.20 -12.72 4.44
C MET A 306 -13.98 -13.16 3.20
N THR A 307 -14.85 -12.28 2.69
CA THR A 307 -15.54 -12.48 1.41
C THR A 307 -14.53 -12.62 0.27
N VAL A 308 -13.48 -11.79 0.24
CA VAL A 308 -12.38 -11.91 -0.74
C VAL A 308 -11.66 -13.25 -0.61
N TYR A 309 -11.26 -13.64 0.61
CA TYR A 309 -10.56 -14.90 0.88
C TYR A 309 -11.35 -16.11 0.37
N ASN A 310 -12.65 -16.15 0.64
CA ASN A 310 -13.55 -17.21 0.20
C ASN A 310 -13.77 -17.22 -1.33
N SER A 311 -13.56 -16.09 -2.00
CA SER A 311 -13.69 -15.95 -3.45
C SER A 311 -12.43 -16.32 -4.23
N LEU A 312 -11.29 -16.53 -3.55
CA LEU A 312 -10.05 -16.94 -4.21
C LEU A 312 -10.18 -18.36 -4.80
N PRO A 313 -9.40 -18.70 -5.84
CA PRO A 313 -9.40 -20.04 -6.41
C PRO A 313 -9.14 -21.11 -5.35
N GLN A 314 -10.02 -22.11 -5.25
CA GLN A 314 -9.98 -23.12 -4.19
C GLN A 314 -8.66 -23.89 -4.13
N ALA A 315 -8.04 -24.17 -5.28
CA ALA A 315 -6.73 -24.80 -5.34
C ALA A 315 -5.62 -23.93 -4.69
N ASP A 316 -5.72 -22.61 -4.81
CA ASP A 316 -4.75 -21.67 -4.23
C ASP A 316 -5.00 -21.49 -2.72
N ILE A 317 -6.27 -21.48 -2.28
CA ILE A 317 -6.63 -21.54 -0.85
C ILE A 317 -6.07 -22.83 -0.24
N GLN A 318 -6.39 -23.99 -0.81
CA GLN A 318 -5.86 -25.27 -0.31
C GLN A 318 -4.34 -25.23 -0.21
N ARG A 319 -3.64 -24.75 -1.25
CA ARG A 319 -2.18 -24.62 -1.22
C ARG A 319 -1.69 -23.81 -0.03
N ILE A 320 -2.25 -22.62 0.26
CA ILE A 320 -1.80 -21.80 1.38
C ILE A 320 -2.19 -22.37 2.74
N GLU A 321 -3.32 -23.06 2.85
CA GLU A 321 -3.76 -23.64 4.12
C GLU A 321 -2.90 -24.85 4.54
N HIS A 322 -2.23 -25.50 3.59
CA HIS A 322 -1.27 -26.57 3.86
C HIS A 322 0.12 -26.05 4.29
N LEU A 323 0.42 -24.75 4.11
CA LEU A 323 1.72 -24.19 4.51
C LEU A 323 1.88 -24.13 6.02
N GLU A 324 0.81 -23.76 6.72
CA GLU A 324 0.78 -23.62 8.17
C GLU A 324 -0.57 -24.06 8.74
N PHE A 325 -0.51 -24.86 9.80
CA PHE A 325 -1.68 -25.25 10.58
C PHE A 325 -2.28 -24.02 11.28
N LEU A 326 -3.60 -23.86 11.16
CA LEU A 326 -4.37 -22.81 11.83
C LEU A 326 -5.47 -23.49 12.66
N ASP A 327 -5.34 -23.41 13.98
CA ASP A 327 -6.31 -23.97 14.93
C ASP A 327 -7.51 -23.03 15.10
N GLU A 328 -7.25 -21.73 15.29
CA GLU A 328 -8.26 -20.70 15.57
C GLU A 328 -8.76 -20.03 14.27
N LYS A 329 -9.70 -20.68 13.58
CA LYS A 329 -10.30 -20.14 12.34
C LYS A 329 -11.14 -18.91 12.59
N GLU A 330 -11.78 -18.82 13.75
CA GLU A 330 -12.62 -17.70 14.17
C GLU A 330 -11.81 -16.41 14.24
N LEU A 331 -10.55 -16.50 14.63
CA LEU A 331 -9.64 -15.37 14.73
C LEU A 331 -9.26 -14.82 13.36
N LEU A 332 -8.95 -15.69 12.40
CA LEU A 332 -8.74 -15.30 11.00
C LEU A 332 -10.00 -14.64 10.45
N GLN A 333 -11.17 -15.22 10.72
CA GLN A 333 -12.44 -14.65 10.25
C GLN A 333 -12.67 -13.24 10.83
N GLN A 334 -12.57 -13.07 12.15
CA GLN A 334 -12.74 -11.76 12.81
C GLN A 334 -11.81 -10.72 12.20
N LEU A 335 -10.53 -11.08 12.06
CA LEU A 335 -9.53 -10.22 11.47
C LEU A 335 -9.86 -9.82 10.02
N LEU A 336 -10.20 -10.79 9.16
CA LEU A 336 -10.50 -10.52 7.76
C LEU A 336 -11.81 -9.74 7.57
N GLN A 337 -12.74 -9.85 8.51
CA GLN A 337 -13.97 -9.04 8.53
C GLN A 337 -13.71 -7.57 8.93
N HIS A 338 -12.53 -7.25 9.46
CA HIS A 338 -12.13 -5.89 9.86
C HIS A 338 -11.18 -5.20 8.87
N TYR A 339 -10.96 -5.82 7.71
CA TYR A 339 -10.31 -5.21 6.56
C TYR A 339 -11.22 -5.33 5.36
N CYS A 340 -11.12 -4.36 4.45
CA CYS A 340 -11.83 -4.39 3.19
C CYS A 340 -10.91 -4.02 2.03
N ILE A 341 -11.34 -4.40 0.84
CA ILE A 341 -10.88 -3.82 -0.39
C ILE A 341 -12.05 -3.09 -1.06
N CYS A 342 -11.82 -1.81 -1.35
CA CYS A 342 -12.70 -0.95 -2.12
C CYS A 342 -12.04 -0.70 -3.48
N TRP A 343 -12.81 -0.80 -4.56
CA TRP A 343 -12.37 -0.28 -5.85
C TRP A 343 -13.44 0.57 -6.51
N ALA A 344 -13.03 1.76 -6.90
CA ALA A 344 -13.88 2.74 -7.57
C ALA A 344 -13.42 2.95 -9.00
N THR A 345 -14.35 3.25 -9.89
CA THR A 345 -14.06 3.48 -11.31
C THR A 345 -14.81 4.68 -11.85
N LYS A 346 -14.17 5.40 -12.76
CA LYS A 346 -14.76 6.38 -13.67
C LYS A 346 -14.24 6.06 -15.06
N ASP A 347 -15.12 5.75 -16.01
CA ASP A 347 -14.73 5.15 -17.30
C ASP A 347 -15.36 5.88 -18.49
N SER A 348 -15.07 7.18 -18.62
CA SER A 348 -15.56 7.95 -19.78
C SER A 348 -14.96 7.49 -21.12
N GLY A 349 -13.92 6.65 -21.08
CA GLY A 349 -13.24 6.09 -22.26
C GLY A 349 -13.77 4.71 -22.69
N ASP A 350 -14.75 4.15 -21.99
CA ASP A 350 -15.38 2.85 -22.27
C ASP A 350 -14.37 1.70 -22.42
N PHE A 351 -13.36 1.65 -21.55
CA PHE A 351 -12.40 0.54 -21.50
C PHE A 351 -12.99 -0.74 -20.89
N GLY A 352 -14.23 -0.66 -20.39
CA GLY A 352 -14.89 -1.74 -19.66
C GLY A 352 -14.21 -2.00 -18.32
N ILE A 353 -13.60 -0.97 -17.70
CA ILE A 353 -12.99 -1.09 -16.37
C ILE A 353 -14.06 -1.16 -15.27
N ARG A 354 -15.28 -0.67 -15.56
CA ARG A 354 -16.44 -0.82 -14.66
C ARG A 354 -16.83 -2.28 -14.41
N ASP A 355 -16.50 -3.18 -15.34
CA ASP A 355 -16.86 -4.61 -15.27
C ASP A 355 -15.82 -5.43 -14.48
N ILE A 356 -14.75 -4.79 -14.00
CA ILE A 356 -13.72 -5.43 -13.17
C ILE A 356 -14.36 -5.79 -11.82
N MET A 357 -14.56 -7.08 -11.60
CA MET A 357 -15.14 -7.66 -10.39
C MET A 357 -14.39 -8.94 -10.04
N PHE A 358 -14.21 -9.25 -8.75
CA PHE A 358 -13.49 -10.45 -8.30
C PHE A 358 -14.00 -11.78 -8.88
N GLY A 359 -15.29 -11.89 -9.24
CA GLY A 359 -15.86 -13.10 -9.85
C GLY A 359 -15.70 -13.23 -11.37
N ASN A 360 -15.22 -12.18 -12.04
CA ASN A 360 -15.05 -12.13 -13.51
C ASN A 360 -13.56 -12.05 -13.93
N ILE A 361 -12.63 -12.17 -12.98
CA ILE A 361 -11.17 -12.12 -13.17
C ILE A 361 -10.59 -13.52 -12.94
#